data_AF-A0AAD9JRE6-F1
#
_entry.id   AF-A0AAD9JRE6-F1
#
_cell.length_a   1.000
_cell.length_b   1.000
_cell.length_c   1.000
_cell.angle_alpha   90.00
_cell.angle_beta   90.00
_cell.angle_gamma   90.00
#
_symmetry.space_group_name_H-M   'P 1'
#
loop_
_entity.id
_entity.type
_entity.pdbx_description
1 polymer ?
#
loop_
_entity_poly.entity_id
_entity_poly.type
_entity_poly.pdbx_seq_one_letter_code
_entity_poly.pdbx_strand_id
1 'polypeptide(L)'
;MGLNNPRACHCTIIILPYYYSLEQVNTLREVQAMRRLSPHENILQLHEVLFDKRSGTLVLICELMDMNIYELIRGRRHYVEESTVRKFMYDLCKSLEHMHRNGIFHRDVKPENILIKHDTMLKLADFGSCRSVYSKQPYTEYISTRW
;
A
#
# COMPACT_ATOMS: atom_id res chain seq x y z
N MET A 1 35.15 -19.51 3.37
CA MET A 1 34.05 -20.32 2.80
C MET A 1 32.80 -19.95 3.58
N GLY A 2 31.96 -18.99 3.21
CA GLY A 2 31.52 -18.61 1.87
C GLY A 2 30.36 -19.52 1.48
N LEU A 3 29.13 -18.94 1.38
CA LEU A 3 27.84 -19.53 0.98
C LEU A 3 27.08 -20.18 2.16
N ASN A 4 25.88 -19.78 2.60
CA ASN A 4 24.74 -19.22 1.89
C ASN A 4 23.96 -18.24 2.80
N ASN A 5 23.87 -16.97 2.40
CA ASN A 5 22.87 -16.02 2.86
C ASN A 5 21.65 -16.17 1.94
N PRO A 6 20.54 -16.82 2.36
CA PRO A 6 19.40 -17.03 1.48
C PRO A 6 18.61 -15.72 1.36
N ARG A 7 18.96 -14.93 0.32
CA ARG A 7 18.14 -13.90 -0.32
C ARG A 7 17.46 -12.92 0.66
N ALA A 8 18.17 -11.83 0.97
CA ALA A 8 17.53 -10.59 1.38
C ALA A 8 16.45 -10.26 0.32
N CYS A 9 15.17 -10.42 0.67
CA CYS A 9 14.09 -10.12 -0.25
C CYS A 9 14.03 -8.60 -0.40
N HIS A 10 14.43 -8.10 -1.58
CA HIS A 10 14.43 -6.68 -1.94
C HIS A 10 13.00 -6.14 -2.18
N CYS A 11 12.02 -6.59 -1.42
CA CYS A 11 10.60 -6.30 -1.64
C CYS A 11 9.83 -6.25 -0.32
N THR A 12 8.81 -5.38 -0.27
CA THR A 12 7.80 -5.44 0.79
C THR A 12 6.84 -6.58 0.44
N ILE A 13 6.70 -7.54 1.36
CA ILE A 13 5.88 -8.75 1.18
C ILE A 13 4.61 -8.62 2.01
N ILE A 14 3.45 -8.72 1.37
CA ILE A 14 2.14 -8.78 2.05
C ILE A 14 1.59 -10.20 1.91
N ILE A 15 1.27 -10.84 3.03
CA ILE A 15 0.75 -12.21 3.08
C ILE A 15 -0.72 -12.16 3.50
N LEU A 16 -1.59 -12.75 2.69
CA LEU A 16 -3.03 -12.83 2.96
C LEU A 16 -3.47 -14.30 2.93
N PRO A 17 -4.11 -14.82 3.98
CA PRO A 17 -4.50 -16.22 4.05
C PRO A 17 -5.89 -16.50 3.46
N TYR A 18 -6.17 -17.79 3.23
CA TYR A 18 -7.52 -18.35 2.94
C TYR A 18 -8.16 -17.95 1.61
N TYR A 19 -7.46 -18.14 0.48
CA TYR A 19 -8.05 -18.05 -0.86
C TYR A 19 -8.15 -19.42 -1.55
N TYR A 20 -9.18 -19.60 -2.37
CA TYR A 20 -9.50 -20.87 -3.00
C TYR A 20 -8.93 -21.00 -4.42
N SER A 21 -8.71 -19.88 -5.12
CA SER A 21 -8.22 -19.89 -6.50
C SER A 21 -7.49 -18.62 -6.90
N LEU A 22 -6.62 -18.71 -7.92
CA LEU A 22 -5.96 -17.55 -8.51
C LEU A 22 -6.97 -16.60 -9.19
N GLU A 23 -8.08 -17.13 -9.69
CA GLU A 23 -9.17 -16.32 -10.23
C GLU A 23 -9.78 -15.43 -9.14
N GLN A 24 -10.09 -16.00 -7.97
CA GLN A 24 -10.56 -15.24 -6.82
C GLN A 24 -9.55 -14.16 -6.43
N VAL A 25 -8.26 -14.49 -6.35
CA VAL A 25 -7.18 -13.54 -6.06
C VAL A 25 -7.16 -12.36 -7.06
N ASN A 26 -7.30 -12.64 -8.35
CA ASN A 26 -7.31 -11.59 -9.38
C ASN A 26 -8.57 -10.70 -9.34
N THR A 27 -9.64 -11.16 -8.68
CA THR A 27 -10.83 -10.35 -8.43
C THR A 27 -10.74 -9.49 -7.16
N LEU A 28 -9.69 -9.65 -6.36
CA LEU A 28 -9.52 -8.85 -5.14
C LEU A 28 -9.36 -7.38 -5.47
N ARG A 29 -10.11 -6.55 -4.73
CA ARG A 29 -10.09 -5.09 -4.90
C ARG A 29 -8.69 -4.51 -4.75
N GLU A 30 -7.91 -5.02 -3.81
CA GLU A 30 -6.53 -4.60 -3.60
C GLU A 30 -5.66 -4.87 -4.83
N VAL A 31 -5.66 -6.11 -5.34
CA VAL A 31 -4.91 -6.50 -6.55
C VAL A 31 -5.34 -5.68 -7.77
N GLN A 32 -6.65 -5.49 -7.96
CA GLN A 32 -7.18 -4.69 -9.06
C GLN A 32 -6.81 -3.21 -8.96
N ALA A 33 -6.89 -2.63 -7.75
CA ALA A 33 -6.53 -1.24 -7.50
C ALA A 33 -5.03 -1.01 -7.75
N MET A 34 -4.15 -1.85 -7.20
CA MET A 34 -2.70 -1.75 -7.41
C MET A 34 -2.33 -1.83 -8.89
N ARG A 35 -2.94 -2.76 -9.64
CA ARG A 35 -2.71 -2.88 -11.09
C ARG A 35 -3.21 -1.66 -11.86
N ARG A 36 -4.38 -1.12 -11.51
CA ARG A 36 -4.98 0.03 -12.19
C ARG A 36 -4.27 1.35 -11.89
N LEU A 37 -3.72 1.51 -10.69
CA LEU A 37 -3.03 2.72 -10.26
C LEU A 37 -1.54 2.72 -10.64
N SER A 38 -1.00 1.60 -11.11
CA SER A 38 0.37 1.47 -11.56
C SER A 38 0.53 1.86 -13.04
N PRO A 39 1.63 2.56 -13.42
CA PRO A 39 2.67 3.10 -12.56
C PRO A 39 2.35 4.51 -12.04
N HIS A 40 2.76 4.82 -10.81
CA HIS A 40 2.77 6.20 -10.29
C HIS A 40 3.83 6.36 -9.19
N GLU A 41 4.53 7.50 -9.16
CA GLU A 41 5.66 7.72 -8.24
C GLU A 41 5.27 7.62 -6.77
N ASN A 42 4.05 8.04 -6.41
CA ASN A 42 3.57 8.08 -5.03
C ASN A 42 2.55 6.98 -4.68
N ILE A 43 2.48 5.90 -5.47
CA ILE A 43 1.66 4.71 -5.21
C ILE A 43 2.59 3.50 -5.11
N LEU A 44 2.38 2.64 -4.11
CA LEU A 44 3.17 1.42 -3.94
C LEU A 44 3.01 0.50 -5.16
N GLN A 45 4.13 0.14 -5.78
CA GLN A 45 4.16 -0.70 -6.95
C GLN A 45 4.08 -2.19 -6.58
N LEU A 46 3.07 -2.87 -7.14
CA LEU A 46 2.98 -4.34 -7.17
C LEU A 46 3.86 -4.88 -8.30
N HIS A 47 4.84 -5.72 -7.96
CA HIS A 47 5.69 -6.43 -8.92
C HIS A 47 5.10 -7.77 -9.32
N GLU A 48 4.67 -8.57 -8.33
CA GLU A 48 4.21 -9.94 -8.58
C GLU A 48 3.13 -10.37 -7.59
N VAL A 49 2.28 -11.30 -8.03
CA VAL A 49 1.28 -11.96 -7.21
C VAL A 49 1.57 -13.45 -7.22
N LEU A 50 1.90 -14.02 -6.06
CA LEU A 50 2.14 -15.45 -5.89
C LEU A 50 0.98 -16.07 -5.11
N PHE A 51 0.45 -17.19 -5.59
CA PHE A 51 -0.62 -17.91 -4.92
C PHE A 51 -0.25 -19.38 -4.75
N ASP A 52 -0.14 -19.83 -3.50
CA ASP A 52 0.03 -21.24 -3.18
C ASP A 52 -1.33 -21.92 -3.01
N LYS A 53 -1.70 -22.70 -4.02
CA LYS A 53 -2.96 -23.47 -4.04
C LYS A 53 -3.09 -24.47 -2.88
N ARG A 54 -1.97 -24.97 -2.33
CA ARG A 54 -2.02 -26.00 -1.26
C ARG A 54 -2.37 -25.38 0.08
N SER A 55 -1.78 -24.23 0.40
CA SER A 55 -2.06 -23.51 1.65
C SER A 55 -3.19 -22.49 1.54
N GLY A 56 -3.59 -22.12 0.31
CA GLY A 56 -4.51 -21.01 0.06
C GLY A 56 -3.87 -19.64 0.36
N THR A 57 -2.54 -19.58 0.42
CA THR A 57 -1.81 -18.35 0.77
C THR A 57 -1.56 -17.49 -0.46
N LEU A 58 -1.92 -16.22 -0.34
CA LEU A 58 -1.61 -15.18 -1.30
C LEU A 58 -0.43 -14.36 -0.80
N VAL A 59 0.53 -14.10 -1.68
CA VAL A 59 1.69 -13.24 -1.42
C VAL A 59 1.74 -12.15 -2.49
N LEU A 60 1.72 -10.89 -2.06
CA LEU A 60 1.93 -9.73 -2.92
C LEU A 60 3.37 -9.26 -2.78
N ILE A 61 4.12 -9.30 -3.88
CA ILE A 61 5.49 -8.82 -3.96
C ILE A 61 5.46 -7.37 -4.43
N CYS A 62 5.80 -6.44 -3.54
CA CYS A 62 5.80 -5.01 -3.82
C CYS A 62 7.22 -4.44 -3.82
N GLU A 63 7.39 -3.23 -4.33
CA GLU A 63 8.67 -2.53 -4.18
C GLU A 63 9.06 -2.38 -2.69
N LEU A 64 10.36 -2.38 -2.40
CA LEU A 64 10.85 -2.21 -1.04
C LEU A 64 10.72 -0.77 -0.57
N MET A 65 10.16 -0.61 0.63
CA MET A 65 10.06 0.63 1.39
C MET A 65 10.79 0.50 2.72
N ASP A 66 11.30 1.61 3.25
CA ASP A 66 12.15 1.60 4.46
C ASP A 66 11.32 1.51 5.75
N MET A 67 10.21 2.27 5.80
CA MET A 67 9.30 2.34 6.96
C MET A 67 7.98 3.02 6.57
N ASN A 68 7.00 3.02 7.49
CA ASN A 68 5.80 3.86 7.39
C ASN A 68 5.92 5.16 8.20
N ILE A 69 5.01 6.13 7.99
CA ILE A 69 5.01 7.40 8.72
C ILE A 69 4.83 7.19 10.23
N TYR A 70 4.02 6.21 10.65
CA TYR A 70 3.83 5.93 12.08
C TYR A 70 5.16 5.59 12.75
N GLU A 71 5.96 4.71 12.14
CA GLU A 71 7.31 4.37 12.60
C GLU A 71 8.26 5.58 12.57
N LEU A 72 8.18 6.41 11.52
CA LEU A 72 8.99 7.62 11.40
C LEU A 72 8.76 8.58 12.58
N ILE A 73 7.51 8.76 13.01
CA ILE A 73 7.17 9.75 14.04
C ILE A 73 7.21 9.16 15.46
N ARG A 74 7.01 7.85 15.61
CA ARG A 74 6.93 7.20 16.93
C ARG A 74 8.28 7.21 17.63
N GLY A 75 8.32 7.76 18.84
CA GLY A 75 9.51 7.72 19.70
C GLY A 75 10.61 8.71 19.33
N ARG A 76 10.38 9.62 18.37
CA ARG A 76 11.31 10.70 18.07
C ARG A 76 11.34 11.75 19.18
N ARG A 77 12.55 12.20 19.53
CA ARG A 77 12.78 13.34 20.45
C ARG A 77 12.48 14.69 19.79
N HIS A 78 12.63 14.77 18.47
CA HIS A 78 12.43 15.98 17.69
C HIS A 78 11.42 15.73 16.57
N TYR A 79 10.65 16.77 16.23
CA TYR A 79 9.73 16.72 15.11
C TYR A 79 10.47 16.52 13.79
N VAL A 80 9.74 15.99 12.81
CA VAL A 80 10.19 15.96 11.41
C VAL A 80 10.36 17.39 10.93
N GLU A 81 11.41 17.68 10.17
CA GLU A 81 11.63 18.99 9.59
C GLU A 81 10.42 19.42 8.73
N GLU A 82 10.02 20.69 8.83
CA GLU A 82 8.85 21.22 8.12
C GLU A 82 8.97 21.06 6.60
N SER A 83 10.18 21.19 6.05
CA SER A 83 10.46 20.98 4.62
C SER A 83 10.10 19.56 4.17
N THR A 84 10.49 18.55 4.94
CA THR A 84 10.16 17.14 4.73
C THR A 84 8.67 16.89 4.88
N VAL A 85 8.03 17.45 5.91
CA VAL A 85 6.56 17.35 6.08
C VAL A 85 5.83 17.93 4.86
N ARG A 86 6.24 19.11 4.40
CA ARG A 86 5.66 19.76 3.22
C ARG A 86 5.81 18.90 1.97
N LYS A 87 6.98 18.28 1.78
CA LYS A 87 7.25 17.37 0.66
C LYS A 87 6.37 16.11 0.73
N PHE A 88 6.24 15.49 1.90
CA PHE A 88 5.37 14.33 2.09
C PHE A 88 3.90 14.65 1.86
N MET A 89 3.41 15.79 2.37
CA MET A 89 2.04 16.23 2.11
C MET A 89 1.78 16.43 0.62
N TYR A 90 2.73 17.03 -0.10
CA TYR A 90 2.63 17.19 -1.55
C TYR A 90 2.57 15.84 -2.29
N ASP A 91 3.43 14.90 -1.92
CA ASP A 91 3.45 13.55 -2.51
C ASP A 91 2.17 12.74 -2.20
N LEU A 92 1.61 12.90 -1.00
CA LEU A 92 0.32 12.30 -0.62
C LEU A 92 -0.83 12.93 -1.42
N CYS A 93 -0.83 14.25 -1.63
CA CYS A 93 -1.83 14.89 -2.48
C CYS A 93 -1.76 14.38 -3.93
N LYS A 94 -0.55 14.19 -4.49
CA LYS A 94 -0.37 13.60 -5.82
C LYS A 94 -0.92 12.17 -5.91
N SER A 95 -0.66 11.32 -4.91
CA SER A 95 -1.18 9.95 -4.90
C SER A 95 -2.71 9.93 -4.89
N LEU A 96 -3.33 10.76 -4.05
CA LEU A 96 -4.79 10.88 -3.97
C LEU A 96 -5.41 11.45 -5.25
N GLU A 97 -4.78 12.47 -5.85
CA GLU A 97 -5.22 13.01 -7.14
C GLU A 97 -5.22 11.92 -8.21
N HIS A 98 -4.14 11.16 -8.33
CA HIS A 98 -4.03 10.06 -9.28
C HIS A 98 -5.10 8.98 -9.05
N MET A 99 -5.36 8.61 -7.79
CA MET A 99 -6.44 7.67 -7.44
C MET A 99 -7.81 8.19 -7.86
N HIS A 100 -8.13 9.43 -7.54
CA HIS A 100 -9.42 10.04 -7.85
C HIS A 100 -9.64 10.17 -9.36
N ARG A 101 -8.61 10.56 -10.13
CA ARG A 101 -8.65 10.59 -11.61
C ARG A 101 -8.91 9.21 -12.20
N ASN A 102 -8.44 8.16 -11.53
CA ASN A 102 -8.71 6.77 -11.92
C ASN A 102 -10.05 6.22 -11.39
N GLY A 103 -10.87 7.07 -10.75
CA GLY A 103 -12.18 6.69 -10.24
C GLY A 103 -12.13 5.82 -8.99
N ILE A 104 -11.06 5.91 -8.19
CA ILE A 104 -10.86 5.12 -6.97
C ILE A 104 -10.69 6.05 -5.75
N PHE A 105 -11.40 5.74 -4.65
CA PHE A 105 -11.19 6.35 -3.33
C PHE A 105 -10.43 5.40 -2.40
N HIS A 106 -9.42 5.90 -1.67
CA HIS A 106 -8.62 5.10 -0.73
C HIS A 106 -9.40 4.64 0.50
N ARG A 107 -10.05 5.60 1.19
CA ARG A 107 -10.86 5.45 2.41
C ARG A 107 -10.14 5.02 3.69
N ASP A 108 -8.87 4.63 3.63
CA ASP A 108 -8.08 4.27 4.84
C ASP A 108 -6.70 4.97 4.85
N VAL A 109 -6.71 6.30 4.65
CA VAL A 109 -5.49 7.11 4.69
C VAL A 109 -5.12 7.36 6.15
N LYS A 110 -4.04 6.72 6.60
CA LYS A 110 -3.51 6.81 7.96
C LYS A 110 -1.99 6.60 7.96
N PRO A 111 -1.27 7.03 9.01
CA PRO A 111 0.21 6.95 9.06
C PRO A 111 0.80 5.57 8.73
N GLU A 112 0.12 4.48 9.08
CA GLU A 112 0.54 3.10 8.85
C GLU A 112 0.51 2.71 7.36
N ASN A 113 -0.35 3.36 6.58
CA ASN A 113 -0.55 3.07 5.16
C ASN A 113 0.24 4.02 4.25
N ILE A 114 1.07 4.89 4.83
CA ILE A 114 1.90 5.85 4.11
C ILE A 114 3.37 5.44 4.29
N LEU A 115 3.98 4.96 3.22
CA LEU A 115 5.31 4.37 3.21
C LEU A 115 6.36 5.37 2.75
N ILE A 116 7.58 5.23 3.27
CA ILE A 116 8.71 6.14 3.03
C ILE A 116 9.88 5.36 2.46
N LYS A 117 10.58 5.99 1.52
CA LYS A 117 11.82 5.49 0.93
C LYS A 117 12.86 6.61 0.86
N HIS A 118 14.06 6.31 1.34
CA HIS A 118 15.24 7.19 1.36
C HIS A 118 14.95 8.58 1.95
N ASP A 119 14.10 8.65 2.99
CA ASP A 119 13.65 9.88 3.68
C ASP A 119 13.04 10.99 2.79
N THR A 120 12.84 10.75 1.50
CA THR A 120 12.51 11.78 0.51
C THR A 120 11.35 11.42 -0.41
N MET A 121 10.98 10.14 -0.46
CA MET A 121 9.90 9.64 -1.30
C MET A 121 8.80 9.01 -0.46
N LEU A 122 7.57 9.48 -0.67
CA LEU A 122 6.37 8.94 -0.06
C LEU A 122 5.57 8.13 -1.08
N LYS A 123 5.08 6.96 -0.66
CA LYS A 123 4.13 6.14 -1.43
C LYS A 123 2.96 5.71 -0.57
N LEU A 124 1.75 5.82 -1.12
CA LEU A 124 0.53 5.34 -0.49
C LEU A 124 0.36 3.82 -0.75
N ALA A 125 -0.07 3.08 0.26
CA ALA A 125 -0.24 1.63 0.25
C ALA A 125 -1.56 1.21 0.93
N ASP A 126 -1.84 -0.11 0.96
CA ASP A 126 -3.06 -0.72 1.49
C ASP A 126 -4.36 -0.27 0.79
N PHE A 127 -4.65 -0.95 -0.31
CA PHE A 127 -5.82 -0.65 -1.15
C PHE A 127 -7.02 -1.56 -0.84
N GLY A 128 -6.99 -2.35 0.24
CA GLY A 128 -8.06 -3.30 0.59
C GLY A 128 -9.41 -2.60 0.84
N SER A 129 -9.37 -1.36 1.33
CA SER A 129 -10.54 -0.53 1.62
C SER A 129 -11.04 0.29 0.44
N CYS A 130 -10.38 0.24 -0.72
CA CYS A 130 -10.71 1.08 -1.87
C CYS A 130 -12.12 0.84 -2.44
N ARG A 131 -12.69 1.89 -3.04
CA ARG A 131 -14.01 1.87 -3.72
C ARG A 131 -14.00 2.70 -4.99
N SER A 132 -14.92 2.37 -5.92
CA SER A 132 -15.14 3.18 -7.12
C SER A 132 -15.93 4.46 -6.80
N VAL A 133 -15.53 5.56 -7.42
CA VAL A 133 -16.21 6.87 -7.33
C VAL A 133 -17.62 6.84 -7.94
N TYR A 134 -17.88 5.89 -8.84
CA TYR A 134 -19.18 5.72 -9.50
C TYR A 134 -20.08 4.68 -8.83
N SER A 135 -19.69 4.15 -7.66
CA SER A 135 -20.56 3.23 -6.93
C SER A 135 -21.82 3.97 -6.49
N LYS A 136 -23.00 3.42 -6.84
CA LYS A 136 -24.30 4.01 -6.49
C LYS A 136 -24.37 4.15 -4.97
N GLN A 137 -24.75 5.34 -4.52
CA GLN A 137 -25.03 5.59 -3.11
C GLN A 137 -26.13 4.63 -2.59
N PRO A 138 -26.10 4.26 -1.30
CA PRO A 138 -25.14 4.68 -0.29
C PRO A 138 -23.83 3.89 -0.39
N TYR A 139 -22.67 4.53 -0.19
CA TYR A 139 -21.37 3.86 -0.05
C TYR A 139 -21.27 2.93 1.21
N THR A 140 -22.41 2.73 1.88
CA THR A 140 -22.77 2.15 3.19
C THR A 140 -21.86 2.47 4.38
N GLU A 141 -22.52 3.10 5.36
CA GLU A 141 -22.40 3.09 6.83
C GLU A 141 -21.04 2.78 7.46
N TYR A 142 -20.45 3.82 8.05
CA TYR A 142 -19.51 3.75 9.16
C TYR A 142 -18.21 2.95 8.93
N ILE A 143 -17.17 3.66 8.52
CA ILE A 143 -15.78 3.19 8.62
C ILE A 143 -15.30 3.58 10.02
N SER A 144 -15.43 2.68 10.99
CA SER A 144 -14.83 2.87 12.32
C SER A 144 -13.36 2.47 12.28
N THR A 145 -12.48 3.34 12.77
CA THR A 145 -11.27 2.85 13.43
C THR A 145 -11.73 2.03 14.62
N ARG A 146 -11.38 0.74 14.69
CA ARG A 146 -11.47 -0.02 15.94
C ARG A 146 -10.20 0.30 16.71
N TRP A 147 -10.33 1.10 17.77
CA TRP A 147 -9.30 1.26 18.80
C TRP A 147 -9.39 0.09 19.78
#